data_AF-A0AAW8BWR5-F1
#
_entry.id   AF-A0AAW8BWR5-F1
#
_cell.length_a   1.000
_cell.length_b   1.000
_cell.length_c   1.000
_cell.angle_alpha   90.00
_cell.angle_beta   90.00
_cell.angle_gamma   90.00
#
_symmetry.space_group_name_H-M   'P 1'
#
loop_
_entity.id
_entity.type
_entity.pdbx_description
1 polymer ?
#
loop_
_entity_poly.entity_id
_entity_poly.type
_entity_poly.pdbx_seq_one_letter_code
_entity_poly.pdbx_strand_id
1 'polypeptide(L)'
;MHFGDLAAELESGREREIRPGAIHHDPGPAAAGPRPGLMRTNVLDPIAPEFRTLIAEELQRRNPTLLAELLSSQRPTHEQSQAVVDLLIDAMSHTYGRGHNPDERGRAIDNAIGQYLMAWPMIPSTG
;
A
#
# COMPACT_ATOMS: atom_id res chain seq x y z
N MET A 1 44.01 19.55 7.41
CA MET A 1 44.44 20.90 7.85
C MET A 1 44.39 21.79 6.62
N HIS A 2 43.44 22.74 6.54
CA HIS A 2 43.58 24.15 6.99
C HIS A 2 44.58 24.90 6.09
N PHE A 3 44.39 26.10 5.56
CA PHE A 3 43.49 27.26 5.68
C PHE A 3 43.50 27.91 4.26
N GLY A 4 42.52 28.65 3.77
CA GLY A 4 42.05 29.92 4.34
C GLY A 4 42.96 31.08 3.91
N ASP A 5 42.31 32.07 3.29
CA ASP A 5 42.63 33.49 3.23
C ASP A 5 43.39 34.10 2.03
N LEU A 6 42.67 34.91 1.26
CA LEU A 6 42.92 36.32 0.90
C LEU A 6 41.78 36.70 -0.09
N ALA A 7 40.73 37.44 0.24
CA ALA A 7 40.65 38.83 0.70
C ALA A 7 41.29 39.86 -0.26
N ALA A 8 40.56 40.96 -0.47
CA ALA A 8 40.82 42.15 -1.30
C ALA A 8 40.48 41.99 -2.80
N GLU A 9 39.79 42.89 -3.48
CA GLU A 9 39.27 44.24 -3.19
C GLU A 9 38.42 44.57 -4.43
N LEU A 10 37.25 45.20 -4.27
CA LEU A 10 36.75 46.27 -5.14
C LEU A 10 35.45 46.79 -4.51
N GLU A 11 35.63 47.64 -3.51
CA GLU A 11 34.59 48.53 -3.02
C GLU A 11 34.25 49.63 -4.06
N SER A 12 33.06 50.20 -3.87
CA SER A 12 32.74 51.62 -4.10
C SER A 12 32.08 51.99 -5.43
N GLY A 13 30.76 52.25 -5.36
CA GLY A 13 29.99 52.68 -6.52
C GLY A 13 28.55 53.16 -6.27
N ARG A 14 28.30 53.91 -5.18
CA ARG A 14 27.24 54.94 -5.04
C ARG A 14 25.76 54.57 -5.31
N GLU A 15 25.04 54.39 -4.21
CA GLU A 15 23.93 55.28 -3.77
C GLU A 15 23.08 55.97 -4.86
N ARG A 16 21.84 55.49 -5.05
CA ARG A 16 20.67 56.32 -5.37
C ARG A 16 19.43 55.80 -4.64
N GLU A 17 19.06 56.53 -3.60
CA GLU A 17 17.78 56.53 -2.93
C GLU A 17 16.66 57.04 -3.86
N ILE A 18 15.58 56.27 -4.05
CA ILE A 18 14.23 56.78 -4.32
C ILE A 18 13.19 55.87 -3.60
N ARG A 19 12.80 56.31 -2.40
CA ARG A 19 11.50 56.31 -1.68
C ARG A 19 10.38 55.24 -1.94
N PRO A 20 9.50 55.02 -0.93
CA PRO A 20 8.88 53.74 -0.60
C PRO A 20 7.50 53.54 -1.23
N GLY A 21 7.22 52.31 -1.67
CA GLY A 21 5.90 51.87 -2.10
C GLY A 21 5.65 50.47 -1.56
N ALA A 22 4.83 50.39 -0.52
CA ALA A 22 4.41 49.15 0.10
C ALA A 22 3.71 48.23 -0.91
N ILE A 23 4.18 47.00 -1.06
CA ILE A 23 3.30 45.86 -1.27
C ILE A 23 3.82 44.72 -0.39
N HIS A 24 3.13 44.59 0.75
CA HIS A 24 3.17 43.44 1.62
C HIS A 24 2.72 42.22 0.83
N HIS A 25 3.66 41.43 0.31
CA HIS A 25 3.38 40.07 -0.09
C HIS A 25 3.91 39.17 1.01
N ASP A 26 3.02 38.87 1.96
CA ASP A 26 3.09 37.70 2.81
C ASP A 26 3.37 36.47 1.92
N PRO A 27 4.50 35.76 2.05
CA PRO A 27 4.58 34.40 1.56
C PRO A 27 3.82 33.55 2.57
N GLY A 28 2.49 33.52 2.40
CA GLY A 28 1.63 32.55 3.08
C GLY A 28 2.24 31.14 2.89
N PRO A 29 2.09 30.25 3.89
CA PRO A 29 2.88 29.03 3.99
C PRO A 29 2.82 28.28 2.67
N ALA A 30 4.00 28.13 2.04
CA ALA A 30 4.19 27.35 0.84
C ALA A 30 3.33 26.10 0.96
N ALA A 31 2.36 26.00 0.05
CA ALA A 31 1.42 24.90 -0.02
C ALA A 31 2.22 23.61 0.10
N ALA A 32 2.16 23.00 1.28
CA ALA A 32 2.48 21.61 1.44
C ALA A 32 1.46 20.91 0.56
N GLY A 33 1.86 20.64 -0.70
CA GLY A 33 1.14 19.70 -1.55
C GLY A 33 0.84 18.47 -0.70
N PRO A 34 -0.31 17.80 -0.91
CA PRO A 34 -0.72 16.68 -0.09
C PRO A 34 0.49 15.77 0.09
N ARG A 35 1.00 15.67 1.33
CA ARG A 35 2.03 14.69 1.66
C ARG A 35 1.48 13.39 1.09
N PRO A 36 2.20 12.69 0.18
CA PRO A 36 1.68 11.47 -0.40
C PRO A 36 1.21 10.64 0.78
N GLY A 37 -0.11 10.46 0.87
CA GLY A 37 -0.71 9.78 2.00
C GLY A 37 0.02 8.47 2.10
N LEU A 38 0.73 8.26 3.21
CA LEU A 38 1.51 7.06 3.46
C LEU A 38 0.69 5.90 2.92
N MET A 39 1.16 5.25 1.83
CA MET A 39 0.41 4.20 1.16
C MET A 39 -0.05 3.25 2.27
N ARG A 40 -1.35 3.29 2.56
CA ARG A 40 -1.88 2.58 3.72
C ARG A 40 -1.82 1.11 3.32
N THR A 41 -0.83 0.41 3.84
CA THR A 41 -0.69 -1.01 3.59
C THR A 41 -1.87 -1.74 4.24
N ASN A 42 -2.33 -2.80 3.58
CA ASN A 42 -3.41 -3.65 4.05
C ASN A 42 -3.03 -5.12 3.97
N VAL A 43 -3.92 -5.99 4.44
CA VAL A 43 -3.72 -7.44 4.48
C VAL A 43 -3.29 -8.04 3.15
N LEU A 44 -3.73 -7.49 2.02
CA LEU A 44 -3.46 -8.07 0.71
C LEU A 44 -2.14 -7.60 0.07
N ASP A 45 -1.52 -6.53 0.59
CA ASP A 45 -0.31 -5.96 -0.02
C ASP A 45 0.94 -6.85 0.00
N PRO A 46 1.16 -7.74 0.99
CA PRO A 46 2.27 -8.69 0.95
C PRO A 46 2.11 -9.80 -0.11
N ILE A 47 0.94 -9.93 -0.73
CA ILE A 47 0.63 -10.99 -1.69
C ILE A 47 0.99 -10.51 -3.10
N ALA A 48 1.59 -11.39 -3.91
CA ALA A 48 1.97 -11.02 -5.28
C ALA A 48 0.74 -10.55 -6.10
N PRO A 49 0.92 -9.56 -7.01
CA PRO A 49 -0.20 -8.81 -7.60
C PRO A 49 -1.27 -9.65 -8.27
N GLU A 50 -0.88 -10.72 -8.97
CA GLU A 50 -1.76 -11.64 -9.67
C GLU A 50 -2.69 -12.39 -8.71
N PHE A 51 -2.17 -12.89 -7.58
CA PHE A 51 -2.96 -13.59 -6.58
C PHE A 51 -3.78 -12.63 -5.73
N ARG A 52 -3.21 -11.46 -5.40
CA ARG A 52 -3.96 -10.39 -4.73
C ARG A 52 -5.22 -10.00 -5.51
N THR A 53 -5.08 -9.83 -6.82
CA THR A 53 -6.21 -9.47 -7.69
C THR A 53 -7.29 -10.56 -7.65
N LEU A 54 -6.88 -11.83 -7.82
CA LEU A 54 -7.80 -12.97 -7.76
C LEU A 54 -8.53 -13.09 -6.41
N ILE A 55 -7.80 -12.93 -5.28
CA ILE A 55 -8.39 -12.96 -3.94
C ILE A 55 -9.39 -11.82 -3.76
N ALA A 56 -9.03 -10.60 -4.18
CA ALA A 56 -9.92 -9.46 -4.09
C ALA A 56 -11.19 -9.64 -4.94
N GLU A 57 -11.09 -10.23 -6.13
CA GLU A 57 -12.23 -10.53 -6.99
C GLU A 57 -13.19 -11.56 -6.37
N GLU A 58 -12.65 -12.67 -5.85
CA GLU A 58 -13.48 -13.70 -5.19
C GLU A 58 -14.15 -13.14 -3.92
N LEU A 59 -13.43 -12.36 -3.13
CA LEU A 59 -13.99 -11.70 -1.95
C LEU A 59 -15.05 -10.67 -2.34
N GLN A 60 -14.80 -9.83 -3.34
CA GLN A 60 -15.78 -8.84 -3.82
C GLN A 60 -17.08 -9.50 -4.28
N ARG A 61 -16.99 -10.68 -4.90
CA ARG A 61 -18.15 -11.43 -5.42
C ARG A 61 -18.91 -12.18 -4.33
N ARG A 62 -18.21 -12.77 -3.36
CA ARG A 62 -18.79 -13.70 -2.38
C ARG A 62 -18.98 -13.09 -0.99
N ASN A 63 -18.09 -12.19 -0.58
CA ASN A 63 -18.13 -11.54 0.73
C ASN A 63 -17.46 -10.14 0.69
N PRO A 64 -18.14 -9.13 0.12
CA PRO A 64 -17.59 -7.77 0.00
C PRO A 64 -17.33 -7.09 1.34
N THR A 65 -18.05 -7.50 2.40
CA THR A 65 -17.83 -7.01 3.76
C THR A 65 -16.47 -7.45 4.28
N LEU A 66 -16.12 -8.74 4.13
CA LEU A 66 -14.80 -9.24 4.52
C LEU A 66 -13.69 -8.54 3.72
N LEU A 67 -13.89 -8.29 2.42
CA LEU A 67 -12.92 -7.49 1.64
C LEU A 67 -12.69 -6.11 2.25
N ALA A 68 -13.75 -5.39 2.60
CA ALA A 68 -13.64 -4.06 3.20
C ALA A 68 -12.88 -4.10 4.55
N GLU A 69 -13.15 -5.11 5.38
CA GLU A 69 -12.44 -5.31 6.64
C GLU A 69 -10.93 -5.54 6.42
N LEU A 70 -10.56 -6.40 5.47
CA LEU A 70 -9.17 -6.71 5.14
C LEU A 70 -8.43 -5.50 4.57
N LEU A 71 -9.09 -4.69 3.73
CA LEU A 71 -8.52 -3.46 3.17
C LEU A 71 -8.35 -2.37 4.24
N SER A 72 -9.13 -2.42 5.33
CA SER A 72 -9.01 -1.50 6.46
C SER A 72 -7.99 -1.92 7.52
N SER A 73 -7.45 -3.14 7.42
CA SER A 73 -6.58 -3.76 8.42
C SER A 73 -5.18 -3.99 7.89
N GLN A 74 -4.16 -3.88 8.76
CA GLN A 74 -2.77 -4.19 8.39
C GLN A 74 -2.40 -5.67 8.55
N ARG A 75 -3.18 -6.40 9.35
CA ARG A 75 -2.99 -7.82 9.65
C ARG A 75 -4.37 -8.47 9.85
N PRO A 76 -4.62 -9.67 9.31
CA PRO A 76 -5.88 -10.35 9.50
C PRO A 76 -5.97 -10.94 10.91
N THR A 77 -7.18 -11.02 11.45
CA THR A 77 -7.46 -11.89 12.60
C THR A 77 -7.46 -13.37 12.16
N HIS A 78 -7.41 -14.29 13.13
CA HIS A 78 -7.54 -15.72 12.83
C HIS A 78 -8.87 -16.02 12.11
N GLU A 79 -9.98 -15.46 12.60
CA GLU A 79 -11.30 -15.64 11.99
C GLU A 79 -11.36 -15.08 10.56
N GLN A 80 -10.73 -13.92 10.31
CA GLN A 80 -10.65 -13.34 8.96
C GLN A 80 -9.83 -14.22 8.03
N SER A 81 -8.67 -14.71 8.46
CA SER A 81 -7.86 -15.64 7.65
C SER A 81 -8.59 -16.94 7.34
N GLN A 82 -9.27 -17.51 8.34
CA GLN A 82 -10.07 -18.70 8.14
C GLN A 82 -11.21 -18.44 7.15
N ALA A 83 -11.93 -17.31 7.28
CA ALA A 83 -13.00 -16.95 6.37
C ALA A 83 -12.52 -16.73 4.92
N VAL A 84 -11.33 -16.16 4.71
CA VAL A 84 -10.72 -16.04 3.37
C VAL A 84 -10.44 -17.41 2.78
N VAL A 85 -9.78 -18.29 3.56
CA VAL A 85 -9.41 -19.63 3.09
C VAL A 85 -10.64 -20.47 2.77
N ASP A 86 -11.62 -20.51 3.67
CA ASP A 86 -12.87 -21.26 3.47
C ASP A 86 -13.61 -20.80 2.21
N LEU A 87 -13.68 -19.48 2.00
CA LEU A 87 -14.31 -18.89 0.81
C LEU A 87 -13.57 -19.25 -0.48
N LEU A 88 -12.24 -19.26 -0.48
CA LEU A 88 -11.45 -19.64 -1.64
C LEU A 88 -11.52 -21.15 -1.92
N ILE A 89 -11.56 -22.00 -0.88
CA ILE A 89 -11.76 -23.45 -1.02
C ILE A 89 -13.15 -23.75 -1.60
N ASP A 90 -14.19 -23.05 -1.12
CA ASP A 90 -15.52 -23.14 -1.72
C ASP A 90 -15.49 -22.69 -3.19
N ALA A 91 -14.79 -21.59 -3.49
CA ALA A 91 -14.64 -21.11 -4.85
C ALA A 91 -13.95 -22.11 -5.79
N MET A 92 -12.87 -22.74 -5.32
CA MET A 92 -12.18 -23.81 -6.01
C MET A 92 -13.09 -25.03 -6.22
N SER A 93 -13.94 -25.34 -5.24
CA SER A 93 -14.84 -26.50 -5.31
C SER A 93 -15.85 -26.42 -6.46
N HIS A 94 -16.18 -25.20 -6.90
CA HIS A 94 -17.02 -24.98 -8.09
C HIS A 94 -16.29 -25.13 -9.43
N THR A 95 -14.98 -25.32 -9.42
CA THR A 95 -14.13 -25.46 -10.63
C THR A 95 -13.77 -26.91 -10.95
N TYR A 96 -14.19 -27.87 -10.11
CA TYR A 96 -13.95 -29.28 -10.38
C TYR A 96 -14.72 -29.74 -11.61
N GLY A 97 -13.98 -30.16 -12.63
CA GLY A 97 -14.52 -30.74 -13.85
C GLY A 97 -14.82 -32.24 -13.71
N ARG A 98 -15.23 -32.87 -14.81
CA ARG A 98 -15.32 -34.34 -14.87
C ARG A 98 -13.93 -34.94 -14.58
N GLY A 99 -13.85 -35.79 -13.55
CA GLY A 99 -12.61 -36.39 -13.09
C GLY A 99 -12.03 -35.80 -11.80
N HIS A 100 -12.75 -34.88 -11.13
CA HIS A 100 -12.36 -34.27 -9.85
C HIS A 100 -11.01 -33.52 -9.89
N ASN A 101 -10.55 -33.12 -11.06
CA ASN A 101 -9.39 -32.24 -11.20
C ASN A 101 -9.88 -30.78 -11.31
N PRO A 102 -9.23 -29.85 -10.60
CA PRO A 102 -9.52 -28.43 -10.77
C PRO A 102 -9.07 -28.00 -12.17
N ASP A 103 -9.89 -27.18 -12.82
CA ASP A 103 -9.51 -26.53 -14.07
C ASP A 103 -8.40 -25.48 -13.84
N GLU A 104 -8.06 -24.70 -14.86
CA GLU A 104 -7.06 -23.64 -14.74
C GLU A 104 -7.40 -22.61 -13.64
N ARG A 105 -8.67 -22.26 -13.50
CA ARG A 105 -9.13 -21.32 -12.47
C ARG A 105 -9.03 -21.95 -11.09
N GLY A 106 -9.38 -23.22 -10.94
CA GLY A 106 -9.21 -23.96 -9.68
C GLY A 106 -7.76 -23.99 -9.21
N ARG A 107 -6.81 -24.24 -10.12
CA ARG A 107 -5.37 -24.18 -9.81
C ARG A 107 -4.90 -22.77 -9.45
N ALA A 108 -5.42 -21.74 -10.12
CA ALA A 108 -5.11 -20.36 -9.78
C ALA A 108 -5.58 -20.00 -8.36
N ILE A 109 -6.78 -20.47 -7.97
CA ILE A 109 -7.32 -20.28 -6.61
C ILE A 109 -6.48 -21.05 -5.57
N ASP A 110 -6.08 -22.28 -5.86
CA ASP A 110 -5.21 -23.07 -4.97
C ASP A 110 -3.87 -22.36 -4.72
N ASN A 111 -3.23 -21.88 -5.79
CA ASN A 111 -2.00 -21.08 -5.67
C ASN A 111 -2.24 -19.79 -4.86
N ALA A 112 -3.38 -19.12 -5.05
CA ALA A 112 -3.72 -17.93 -4.28
C ALA A 112 -3.89 -18.22 -2.77
N ILE A 113 -4.50 -19.34 -2.41
CA ILE A 113 -4.56 -19.80 -1.01
C ILE A 113 -3.16 -20.01 -0.45
N GLY A 114 -2.29 -20.70 -1.19
CA GLY A 114 -0.89 -20.91 -0.77
C GLY A 114 -0.15 -19.58 -0.53
N GLN A 115 -0.30 -18.62 -1.44
CA GLN A 115 0.33 -17.30 -1.33
C GLN A 115 -0.24 -16.49 -0.16
N TYR A 116 -1.55 -16.57 0.09
CA TYR A 116 -2.16 -15.94 1.26
C TYR A 116 -1.59 -16.53 2.56
N LEU A 117 -1.46 -17.85 2.66
CA LEU A 117 -0.96 -18.53 3.86
C LEU A 117 0.54 -18.36 4.09
N MET A 118 1.32 -18.15 3.03
CA MET A 118 2.73 -17.75 3.17
C MET A 118 2.86 -16.33 3.72
N ALA A 119 1.97 -15.41 3.34
CA ALA A 119 1.92 -14.07 3.92
C ALA A 119 1.37 -14.08 5.36
N TRP A 120 0.36 -14.92 5.63
CA TRP A 120 -0.37 -14.97 6.90
C TRP A 120 -0.53 -16.40 7.41
N PRO A 121 0.51 -16.98 8.05
CA PRO A 121 0.44 -18.33 8.56
C PRO A 121 -0.63 -18.50 9.65
N MET A 122 -1.52 -19.48 9.50
CA MET A 122 -2.47 -19.90 10.52
C MET A 122 -1.81 -20.88 11.50
N ILE A 123 -0.91 -20.37 12.34
CA ILE A 123 -0.33 -21.15 13.45
C ILE A 123 -1.30 -21.12 14.63
N PRO A 124 -1.62 -22.27 15.26
CA PRO A 124 -2.39 -22.26 16.49
C PRO A 124 -1.59 -21.47 17.54
N SER A 125 -2.27 -20.57 18.24
CA SER A 125 -1.68 -19.93 19.41
C SER A 125 -1.49 -21.02 20.46
N THR A 126 -0.28 -21.57 20.57
CA THR A 126 0.11 -22.39 21.72
C THR A 126 0.07 -21.49 22.95
N GLY A 127 -1.04 -21.57 23.70
CA GLY A 127 -1.13 -21.09 25.08
C GLY A 127 -0.53 -22.09 26.04
#